data_AF-A0A3M4B819-F1
#
_entry.id   AF-A0A3M4B819-F1
#
_cell.length_a   1.000
_cell.length_b   1.000
_cell.length_c   1.000
_cell.angle_alpha   90.00
_cell.angle_beta   90.00
_cell.angle_gamma   90.00
#
_symmetry.space_group_name_H-M   'P 1'
#
loop_
_entity.id
_entity.type
_entity.pdbx_description
1 polymer ?
#
loop_
_entity_poly.entity_id
_entity_poly.type
_entity_poly.pdbx_seq_one_letter_code
_entity_poly.pdbx_strand_id
1 'polypeptide(L)'
;MKGTHVMSAKWLDNLNVSKKLGLGFAAILLGVLTVTAIGYSSTNLLIERLGKSGKVSEIKADVLNARIAAQAYATGPSAAGVQTYSGALDTLGRSVDQGLEVFVVSSNLAKLRDIKERVGGLKQTFDQLVGINQKIDDALKPIIKVSDEVSATFENLLQKTIDDTLRAPDETGIKQVKIAGDLRNGMTNFRLVFRRYLSVPSADNRQATYTSADALIAQVAAARSQLPVEANTAVDTALNALKQYKLLMSSISEMLQQADQVRGNLQQQSIATAAVADDLAAQQIVSAKKEQNTAVVQLLSVALVVLLIGIFAAFLITRQITIPLNDTVIAARRIADGDLTQDSSTTRQDELGLLQNTMQHMTVSLRGLIGG
;
A
#
# COMPACT_ATOMS: atom_id res chain seq x y z
N MET A 1 55.22 7.95 -40.19
CA MET A 1 53.77 8.21 -40.23
C MET A 1 53.06 6.88 -40.46
N LYS A 2 52.12 6.52 -39.57
CA LYS A 2 51.53 5.18 -39.44
C LYS A 2 50.68 4.82 -40.67
N GLY A 3 50.97 3.67 -41.27
CA GLY A 3 50.15 3.05 -42.31
C GLY A 3 48.81 2.61 -41.76
N THR A 4 47.73 3.18 -42.29
CA THR A 4 46.38 2.67 -42.14
C THR A 4 46.27 1.42 -43.01
N HIS A 5 46.40 0.23 -42.40
CA HIS A 5 45.94 -1.01 -43.01
C HIS A 5 44.42 -0.93 -43.16
N VAL A 6 43.97 -0.38 -44.28
CA VAL A 6 42.56 -0.36 -44.62
C VAL A 6 42.20 -1.77 -45.07
N MET A 7 41.37 -2.48 -44.31
CA MET A 7 40.70 -3.69 -44.75
C MET A 7 39.93 -3.37 -46.04
N SER A 8 40.53 -3.61 -47.20
CA SER A 8 39.83 -3.64 -48.48
C SER A 8 39.12 -4.98 -48.54
N ALA A 9 37.82 -4.97 -48.27
CA ALA A 9 36.97 -6.10 -48.60
C ALA A 9 36.86 -6.16 -50.13
N LYS A 10 37.83 -6.79 -50.80
CA LYS A 10 37.89 -6.96 -52.27
C LYS A 10 36.60 -7.53 -52.86
N TRP A 11 35.83 -8.26 -52.06
CA TRP A 11 34.52 -8.78 -52.44
C TRP A 11 33.47 -7.68 -52.68
N LEU A 12 33.52 -6.58 -51.93
CA LEU A 12 32.61 -5.45 -52.14
C LEU A 12 32.94 -4.69 -53.43
N ASP A 13 34.19 -4.65 -53.89
CA ASP A 13 34.58 -3.87 -55.06
C ASP A 13 33.82 -4.30 -56.32
N ASN A 14 33.58 -5.60 -56.48
CA ASN A 14 32.93 -6.20 -57.65
C ASN A 14 31.40 -6.35 -57.52
N LEU A 15 30.82 -5.90 -56.40
CA LEU A 15 29.36 -5.94 -56.23
C LEU A 15 28.70 -4.80 -57.00
N ASN A 16 27.54 -5.10 -57.57
CA ASN A 16 26.68 -4.09 -58.19
C ASN A 16 26.33 -2.94 -57.22
N VAL A 17 26.27 -1.70 -57.72
CA VAL A 17 25.90 -0.50 -56.94
C VAL A 17 24.55 -0.68 -56.24
N SER A 18 23.57 -1.29 -56.91
CA SER A 18 22.26 -1.59 -56.33
C SER A 18 22.33 -2.52 -55.12
N LYS A 19 23.19 -3.54 -55.17
CA LYS A 19 23.41 -4.48 -54.06
C LYS A 19 24.18 -3.83 -52.91
N LYS A 20 25.16 -2.96 -53.20
CA LYS A 20 25.89 -2.15 -52.21
C LYS A 20 24.95 -1.25 -51.41
N LEU A 21 24.11 -0.49 -52.12
CA LEU A 21 23.08 0.36 -51.51
C LEU A 21 22.05 -0.50 -50.75
N GLY A 22 21.58 -1.59 -51.35
CA GLY A 22 20.64 -2.51 -50.72
C GLY A 22 21.14 -3.07 -49.38
N LEU A 23 22.41 -3.46 -49.29
CA LEU A 23 23.03 -3.92 -48.03
C LEU A 23 23.10 -2.82 -46.98
N GLY A 24 23.49 -1.60 -47.37
CA GLY A 24 23.53 -0.45 -46.45
C GLY A 24 22.13 -0.09 -45.92
N PHE A 25 21.14 -0.02 -46.79
CA PHE A 25 19.75 0.24 -46.41
C PHE A 25 19.15 -0.91 -45.58
N ALA A 26 19.42 -2.17 -45.93
CA ALA A 26 18.96 -3.32 -45.15
C ALA A 26 19.51 -3.30 -43.71
N ALA A 27 20.80 -2.94 -43.54
CA ALA A 27 21.41 -2.80 -42.21
C ALA A 27 20.73 -1.69 -41.38
N ILE A 28 20.42 -0.55 -42.01
CA ILE A 28 19.70 0.55 -41.34
C ILE A 28 18.28 0.11 -40.96
N LEU A 29 17.54 -0.53 -41.87
CA LEU A 29 16.18 -1.01 -41.60
C LEU A 29 16.14 -2.06 -40.48
N LEU A 30 17.12 -2.97 -40.44
CA LEU A 30 17.28 -3.91 -39.32
C LEU A 30 17.55 -3.17 -38.00
N GLY A 31 18.36 -2.12 -38.03
CA GLY A 31 18.61 -1.24 -36.88
C GLY A 31 17.35 -0.53 -36.39
N VAL A 32 16.54 0.00 -37.30
CA VAL A 32 15.24 0.61 -36.97
C VAL A 32 14.31 -0.42 -36.33
N LEU A 33 14.21 -1.62 -36.92
CA LEU A 33 13.35 -2.69 -36.41
C LEU A 33 13.76 -3.14 -35.01
N THR A 34 15.07 -3.25 -34.73
CA THR A 34 15.57 -3.57 -33.38
C THR A 34 15.25 -2.46 -32.38
N VAL A 35 15.44 -1.19 -32.75
CA VAL A 35 15.07 -0.06 -31.87
C VAL A 35 13.57 -0.04 -31.61
N THR A 36 12.72 -0.26 -32.62
CA THR A 36 11.27 -0.35 -32.45
C THR A 36 10.87 -1.51 -31.53
N ALA A 37 11.47 -2.70 -31.69
CA ALA A 37 11.19 -3.85 -30.84
C ALA A 37 11.59 -3.60 -29.37
N ILE A 38 12.74 -2.97 -29.14
CA ILE A 38 13.18 -2.56 -27.80
C ILE A 38 12.25 -1.49 -27.22
N GLY A 39 11.84 -0.52 -28.02
CA GLY A 39 10.86 0.49 -27.64
C GLY A 39 9.56 -0.13 -27.17
N TYR A 40 9.01 -1.07 -27.94
CA TYR A 40 7.79 -1.80 -27.58
C TYR A 40 7.95 -2.60 -26.29
N SER A 41 9.03 -3.37 -26.15
CA SER A 41 9.32 -4.15 -24.93
C SER A 41 9.48 -3.25 -23.69
N SER A 42 10.18 -2.12 -23.85
CA SER A 42 10.36 -1.12 -22.79
C SER A 42 9.03 -0.51 -22.32
N THR A 43 8.15 -0.16 -23.25
CA THR A 43 6.80 0.34 -22.92
C THR A 43 5.97 -0.72 -22.20
N ASN A 44 6.03 -1.98 -22.63
CA ASN A 44 5.26 -3.05 -22.00
C ASN A 44 5.74 -3.34 -20.57
N LEU A 45 7.06 -3.32 -20.34
CA LEU A 45 7.66 -3.39 -19.00
C LEU A 45 7.22 -2.22 -18.12
N LEU A 46 7.12 -1.00 -18.66
CA LEU A 46 6.65 0.16 -17.92
C LEU A 46 5.19 -0.01 -17.48
N ILE A 47 4.31 -0.50 -18.36
CA ILE A 47 2.89 -0.78 -18.05
C ILE A 47 2.79 -1.82 -16.93
N GLU A 48 3.53 -2.93 -17.03
CA GLU A 48 3.56 -3.97 -15.99
C GLU A 48 4.00 -3.42 -14.63
N ARG A 49 5.02 -2.55 -14.61
CA ARG A 49 5.51 -1.89 -13.39
C ARG A 49 4.50 -0.94 -12.79
N LEU A 50 3.80 -0.16 -13.62
CA LEU A 50 2.72 0.71 -13.16
C LEU A 50 1.60 -0.12 -12.51
N GLY A 51 1.25 -1.26 -13.11
CA GLY A 51 0.31 -2.22 -12.51
C GLY A 51 0.77 -2.73 -11.14
N LYS A 52 2.03 -3.16 -11.03
CA LYS A 52 2.63 -3.59 -9.75
C LYS A 52 2.61 -2.47 -8.71
N SER A 53 3.05 -1.27 -9.07
CA SER A 53 3.04 -0.11 -8.16
C SER A 53 1.62 0.27 -7.73
N GLY A 54 0.65 0.18 -8.65
CA GLY A 54 -0.77 0.36 -8.35
C GLY A 54 -1.26 -0.64 -7.31
N LYS A 55 -0.93 -1.93 -7.48
CA LYS A 55 -1.30 -2.99 -6.53
C LYS A 55 -0.69 -2.77 -5.14
N VAL A 56 0.56 -2.30 -5.03
CA VAL A 56 1.14 -1.94 -3.73
C VAL A 56 0.40 -0.78 -3.07
N SER A 57 0.04 0.25 -3.85
CA SER A 57 -0.74 1.39 -3.35
C SER A 57 -2.13 0.96 -2.87
N GLU A 58 -2.77 0.03 -3.57
CA GLU A 58 -4.06 -0.56 -3.19
C GLU A 58 -3.97 -1.32 -1.87
N ILE A 59 -2.98 -2.21 -1.74
CA ILE A 59 -2.72 -2.94 -0.48
C ILE A 59 -2.48 -1.94 0.67
N LYS A 60 -1.67 -0.90 0.46
CA LYS A 60 -1.44 0.13 1.47
C LYS A 60 -2.72 0.86 1.85
N ALA A 61 -3.55 1.25 0.87
CA ALA A 61 -4.84 1.88 1.11
C ALA A 61 -5.77 0.97 1.92
N ASP A 62 -5.81 -0.33 1.58
CA ASP A 62 -6.62 -1.32 2.29
C ASP A 62 -6.15 -1.52 3.74
N VAL A 63 -4.84 -1.53 4.01
CA VAL A 63 -4.31 -1.53 5.38
C VAL A 63 -4.77 -0.31 6.16
N LEU A 64 -4.75 0.87 5.55
CA LEU A 64 -5.23 2.10 6.20
C LEU A 64 -6.74 2.07 6.43
N ASN A 65 -7.53 1.58 5.48
CA ASN A 65 -8.97 1.41 5.62
C ASN A 65 -9.32 0.44 6.76
N ALA A 66 -8.60 -0.68 6.87
CA ALA A 66 -8.73 -1.61 7.98
C ALA A 66 -8.41 -0.92 9.32
N ARG A 67 -7.33 -0.12 9.38
CA ARG A 67 -6.99 0.66 10.59
C ARG A 67 -8.08 1.65 11.00
N ILE A 68 -8.65 2.38 10.04
CA ILE A 68 -9.74 3.34 10.28
C ILE A 68 -10.97 2.59 10.82
N ALA A 69 -11.33 1.46 10.21
CA ALA A 69 -12.45 0.63 10.66
C ALA A 69 -12.23 0.08 12.08
N ALA A 70 -11.01 -0.35 12.42
CA ALA A 70 -10.65 -0.78 13.77
C ALA A 70 -10.79 0.35 14.81
N GLN A 71 -10.33 1.56 14.46
CA GLN A 71 -10.48 2.74 15.33
C GLN A 71 -11.95 3.13 15.53
N ALA A 72 -12.74 3.14 14.45
CA ALA A 72 -14.17 3.42 14.54
C ALA A 72 -14.88 2.40 15.45
N TYR A 73 -14.60 1.10 15.29
CA TYR A 73 -15.13 0.06 16.17
C TYR A 73 -14.69 0.25 17.63
N ALA A 74 -13.44 0.62 17.87
CA ALA A 74 -12.92 0.85 19.22
C ALA A 74 -13.65 1.99 19.95
N THR A 75 -14.08 3.03 19.22
CA THR A 75 -14.84 4.16 19.78
C THR A 75 -16.33 3.87 19.98
N GLY A 76 -16.90 2.96 19.20
CA GLY A 76 -18.32 2.60 19.25
C GLY A 76 -18.55 1.16 18.80
N PRO A 77 -18.32 0.16 19.68
CA PRO A 77 -18.55 -1.23 19.36
C PRO A 77 -20.00 -1.47 18.92
N SER A 78 -20.18 -2.08 17.75
CA SER A 78 -21.51 -2.35 17.19
C SER A 78 -21.46 -3.49 16.18
N ALA A 79 -22.60 -4.13 15.94
CA ALA A 79 -22.71 -5.18 14.93
C ALA A 79 -22.34 -4.68 13.51
N ALA A 80 -22.72 -3.44 13.17
CA ALA A 80 -22.31 -2.80 11.93
C ALA A 80 -20.79 -2.60 11.88
N GLY A 81 -20.17 -2.14 12.97
CA GLY A 81 -18.72 -1.99 13.05
C GLY A 81 -17.95 -3.31 12.89
N VAL A 82 -18.49 -4.43 13.39
CA VAL A 82 -17.93 -5.78 13.15
C VAL A 82 -17.89 -6.09 11.66
N GLN A 83 -19.01 -5.86 10.95
CA GLN A 83 -19.09 -6.11 9.51
C GLN A 83 -18.15 -5.21 8.72
N THR A 84 -18.07 -3.92 9.07
CA THR A 84 -17.18 -2.96 8.40
C THR A 84 -15.72 -3.37 8.52
N TYR A 85 -15.25 -3.72 9.73
CA TYR A 85 -13.84 -4.09 9.89
C TYR A 85 -13.52 -5.47 9.30
N SER A 86 -14.41 -6.45 9.45
CA SER A 86 -14.25 -7.77 8.82
C SER A 86 -14.19 -7.66 7.30
N GLY A 87 -15.08 -6.86 6.69
CA GLY A 87 -15.06 -6.61 5.25
C GLY A 87 -13.81 -5.86 4.77
N ALA A 88 -13.26 -4.95 5.58
CA ALA A 88 -11.99 -4.30 5.28
C ALA A 88 -10.81 -5.30 5.33
N LEU A 89 -10.77 -6.19 6.32
CA LEU A 89 -9.75 -7.24 6.40
C LEU A 89 -9.87 -8.25 5.26
N ASP A 90 -11.09 -8.65 4.88
CA ASP A 90 -11.32 -9.56 3.76
C ASP A 90 -10.93 -8.92 2.41
N THR A 91 -11.15 -7.60 2.27
CA THR A 91 -10.70 -6.84 1.09
C THR A 91 -9.17 -6.77 1.03
N LEU A 92 -8.52 -6.41 2.15
CA LEU A 92 -7.07 -6.43 2.25
C LEU A 92 -6.49 -7.82 1.94
N GLY A 93 -7.09 -8.88 2.48
CA GLY A 93 -6.69 -10.26 2.22
C GLY A 93 -6.73 -10.58 0.72
N ARG A 94 -7.83 -10.22 0.03
CA ARG A 94 -7.95 -10.40 -1.43
C ARG A 94 -6.91 -9.60 -2.21
N SER A 95 -6.66 -8.35 -1.84
CA SER A 95 -5.63 -7.51 -2.48
C SER A 95 -4.22 -8.11 -2.31
N VAL A 96 -3.92 -8.67 -1.14
CA VAL A 96 -2.65 -9.37 -0.87
C VAL A 96 -2.55 -10.66 -1.68
N ASP A 97 -3.62 -11.46 -1.76
CA ASP A 97 -3.65 -12.69 -2.56
C ASP A 97 -3.43 -12.41 -4.05
N GLN A 98 -4.11 -11.39 -4.60
CA GLN A 98 -3.84 -10.93 -5.97
C GLN A 98 -2.40 -10.43 -6.13
N GLY A 99 -1.84 -9.76 -5.12
CA GLY A 99 -0.43 -9.40 -5.11
C GLY A 99 0.48 -10.62 -5.23
N LEU A 100 0.22 -11.69 -4.48
CA LEU A 100 1.03 -12.91 -4.51
C LEU A 100 1.04 -13.60 -5.90
N GLU A 101 0.01 -13.40 -6.71
CA GLU A 101 -0.06 -13.90 -8.10
C GLU A 101 0.71 -13.01 -9.09
N VAL A 102 0.78 -11.70 -8.85
CA VAL A 102 1.38 -10.71 -9.77
C VAL A 102 2.88 -10.50 -9.51
N PHE A 103 3.33 -10.60 -8.26
CA PHE A 103 4.72 -10.36 -7.89
C PHE A 103 5.59 -11.61 -8.04
N VAL A 104 6.74 -11.46 -8.69
CA VAL A 104 7.70 -12.58 -8.90
C VAL A 104 8.96 -12.41 -8.03
N VAL A 105 9.25 -11.19 -7.58
CA VAL A 105 10.44 -10.88 -6.79
C VAL A 105 10.31 -11.47 -5.38
N SER A 106 11.27 -12.33 -5.00
CA SER A 106 11.25 -13.07 -3.73
C SER A 106 11.09 -12.18 -2.49
N SER A 107 11.71 -11.00 -2.46
CA SER A 107 11.58 -10.06 -1.34
C SER A 107 10.17 -9.49 -1.20
N ASN A 108 9.54 -9.11 -2.32
CA ASN A 108 8.16 -8.60 -2.32
C ASN A 108 7.18 -9.71 -1.93
N LEU A 109 7.39 -10.93 -2.45
CA LEU A 109 6.60 -12.10 -2.07
C LEU A 109 6.71 -12.43 -0.58
N ALA A 110 7.90 -12.33 0.01
CA ALA A 110 8.08 -12.53 1.45
C ALA A 110 7.27 -11.52 2.27
N LYS A 111 7.28 -10.24 1.89
CA LYS A 111 6.49 -9.21 2.56
C LYS A 111 4.99 -9.39 2.39
N LEU A 112 4.54 -9.76 1.20
CA LEU A 112 3.13 -10.05 0.95
C LEU A 112 2.64 -11.23 1.81
N ARG A 113 3.47 -12.28 1.98
CA ARG A 113 3.17 -13.38 2.89
C ARG A 113 3.12 -12.92 4.35
N ASP A 114 4.05 -12.07 4.79
CA ASP A 114 4.03 -11.47 6.14
C ASP A 114 2.76 -10.63 6.36
N ILE A 115 2.38 -9.79 5.39
CA ILE A 115 1.11 -9.04 5.46
C ILE A 115 -0.07 -10.01 5.54
N LYS A 116 -0.10 -11.08 4.73
CA LYS A 116 -1.17 -12.09 4.76
C LYS A 116 -1.30 -12.76 6.13
N GLU A 117 -0.18 -13.16 6.73
CA GLU A 117 -0.15 -13.74 8.07
C GLU A 117 -0.67 -12.75 9.12
N ARG A 118 -0.22 -11.49 9.04
CA ARG A 118 -0.69 -10.41 9.93
C ARG A 118 -2.18 -10.14 9.79
N VAL A 119 -2.75 -10.20 8.58
CA VAL A 119 -4.21 -10.08 8.36
C VAL A 119 -4.95 -11.18 9.10
N GLY A 120 -4.45 -12.42 9.08
CA GLY A 120 -5.00 -13.52 9.87
C GLY A 120 -4.93 -13.25 11.38
N GLY A 121 -3.79 -12.78 11.87
CA GLY A 121 -3.61 -12.41 13.28
C GLY A 121 -4.51 -11.26 13.72
N LEU A 122 -4.70 -10.24 12.86
CA LEU A 122 -5.63 -9.13 13.10
C LEU A 122 -7.07 -9.63 13.21
N LYS A 123 -7.50 -10.53 12.31
CA LYS A 123 -8.83 -11.14 12.34
C LYS A 123 -9.07 -11.89 13.64
N GLN A 124 -8.14 -12.76 14.04
CA GLN A 124 -8.25 -13.51 15.29
C GLN A 124 -8.31 -12.59 16.52
N THR A 125 -7.44 -11.59 16.60
CA THR A 125 -7.39 -10.63 17.72
C THR A 125 -8.67 -9.81 17.77
N PHE A 126 -9.24 -9.45 16.62
CA PHE A 126 -10.51 -8.75 16.53
C PHE A 126 -11.68 -9.61 16.98
N ASP A 127 -11.77 -10.87 16.53
CA ASP A 127 -12.83 -11.79 16.94
C ASP A 127 -12.81 -12.00 18.47
N GLN A 128 -11.62 -12.05 19.08
CA GLN A 128 -11.47 -12.06 20.53
C GLN A 128 -12.04 -10.78 21.17
N LEU A 129 -11.74 -9.61 20.64
CA LEU A 129 -12.26 -8.33 21.14
C LEU A 129 -13.80 -8.28 21.03
N VAL A 130 -14.36 -8.71 19.90
CA VAL A 130 -15.82 -8.80 19.69
C VAL A 130 -16.45 -9.71 20.72
N GLY A 131 -15.86 -10.88 20.96
CA GLY A 131 -16.35 -11.82 21.97
C GLY A 131 -16.32 -11.25 23.40
N ILE A 132 -15.30 -10.47 23.76
CA ILE A 132 -15.24 -9.79 25.07
C ILE A 132 -16.34 -8.73 25.17
N ASN A 133 -16.51 -7.89 24.14
CA ASN A 133 -17.55 -6.86 24.14
C ASN A 133 -18.96 -7.45 24.26
N GLN A 134 -19.25 -8.56 23.58
CA GLN A 134 -20.52 -9.27 23.72
C GLN A 134 -20.75 -9.76 25.16
N LYS A 135 -19.72 -10.33 25.81
CA LYS A 135 -19.81 -10.76 27.20
C LYS A 135 -20.06 -9.58 28.16
N ILE A 136 -19.47 -8.42 27.89
CA ILE A 136 -19.73 -7.20 28.66
C ILE A 136 -21.21 -6.79 28.51
N ASP A 137 -21.72 -6.73 27.28
CA ASP A 137 -23.13 -6.39 27.02
C ASP A 137 -24.09 -7.36 27.72
N ASP A 138 -23.78 -8.65 27.71
CA ASP A 138 -24.56 -9.67 28.40
C ASP A 138 -24.48 -9.53 29.93
N ALA A 139 -23.31 -9.23 30.48
CA ALA A 139 -23.10 -9.02 31.92
C ALA A 139 -23.74 -7.74 32.45
N LEU A 140 -23.99 -6.73 31.60
CA LEU A 140 -24.71 -5.52 31.99
C LEU A 140 -26.21 -5.78 32.24
N LYS A 141 -26.82 -6.76 31.55
CA LYS A 141 -28.25 -7.09 31.71
C LYS A 141 -28.65 -7.40 33.17
N PRO A 142 -27.98 -8.33 33.90
CA PRO A 142 -28.31 -8.59 35.30
C PRO A 142 -28.00 -7.40 36.21
N ILE A 143 -26.96 -6.60 35.91
CA ILE A 143 -26.68 -5.38 36.68
C ILE A 143 -27.83 -4.38 36.61
N ILE A 144 -28.42 -4.19 35.43
CA ILE A 144 -29.57 -3.28 35.27
C ILE A 144 -30.72 -3.73 36.17
N LYS A 145 -31.03 -5.04 36.18
CA LYS A 145 -32.07 -5.59 37.05
C LYS A 145 -31.79 -5.34 38.54
N VAL A 146 -30.58 -5.68 39.01
CA VAL A 146 -30.18 -5.44 40.41
C VAL A 146 -30.20 -3.94 40.75
N SER A 147 -29.79 -3.09 39.81
CA SER A 147 -29.84 -1.63 39.95
C SER A 147 -31.25 -1.12 40.20
N ASP A 148 -32.22 -1.64 39.45
CA ASP A 148 -33.62 -1.22 39.50
C ASP A 148 -34.29 -1.73 40.78
N GLU A 149 -33.98 -2.96 41.21
CA GLU A 149 -34.44 -3.52 42.50
C GLU A 149 -33.95 -2.69 43.70
N VAL A 150 -32.67 -2.30 43.72
CA VAL A 150 -32.11 -1.45 44.79
C VAL A 150 -32.76 -0.06 44.77
N SER A 151 -32.92 0.51 43.58
CA SER A 151 -33.52 1.85 43.42
C SER A 151 -34.99 1.85 43.87
N ALA A 152 -35.77 0.82 43.52
CA ALA A 152 -37.15 0.65 43.99
C ALA A 152 -37.22 0.46 45.50
N THR A 153 -36.28 -0.28 46.10
CA THR A 153 -36.20 -0.48 47.56
C THR A 153 -35.97 0.85 48.28
N PHE A 154 -35.04 1.67 47.80
CA PHE A 154 -34.80 3.00 48.38
C PHE A 154 -35.95 3.98 48.16
N GLU A 155 -36.63 3.92 47.01
CA GLU A 155 -37.82 4.73 46.77
C GLU A 155 -38.94 4.40 47.74
N ASN A 156 -39.25 3.11 47.91
CA ASN A 156 -40.28 2.65 48.83
C ASN A 156 -39.95 3.00 50.28
N LEU A 157 -38.68 2.88 50.66
CA LEU A 157 -38.20 3.26 51.99
C LEU A 157 -38.38 4.77 52.22
N LEU A 158 -38.00 5.60 51.25
CA LEU A 158 -38.16 7.04 51.32
C LEU A 158 -39.65 7.42 51.45
N GLN A 159 -40.51 6.89 50.58
CA GLN A 159 -41.94 7.16 50.62
C GLN A 159 -42.54 6.77 51.98
N LYS A 160 -42.20 5.59 52.49
CA LYS A 160 -42.69 5.12 53.79
C LYS A 160 -42.24 6.04 54.93
N THR A 161 -40.97 6.42 54.98
CA THR A 161 -40.47 7.34 56.02
C THR A 161 -41.12 8.72 55.95
N ILE A 162 -41.44 9.22 54.75
CA ILE A 162 -42.20 10.46 54.57
C ILE A 162 -43.61 10.32 55.12
N ASP A 163 -44.33 9.27 54.72
CA ASP A 163 -45.71 9.02 55.16
C ASP A 163 -45.80 8.86 56.68
N ASP A 164 -44.88 8.13 57.29
CA ASP A 164 -44.82 7.93 58.74
C ASP A 164 -44.52 9.25 59.49
N THR A 165 -43.58 10.05 58.97
CA THR A 165 -43.26 11.38 59.53
C THR A 165 -44.43 12.36 59.39
N LEU A 166 -45.19 12.30 58.29
CA LEU A 166 -46.38 13.15 58.11
C LEU A 166 -47.51 12.80 59.08
N ARG A 167 -47.63 11.52 59.46
CA ARG A 167 -48.61 11.07 60.47
C ARG A 167 -48.23 11.50 61.89
N ALA A 168 -46.94 11.47 62.22
CA ALA A 168 -46.43 11.87 63.53
C ALA A 168 -45.14 12.69 63.37
N PRO A 169 -45.25 14.02 63.17
CA PRO A 169 -44.08 14.86 62.94
C PRO A 169 -43.20 14.99 64.17
N ASP A 170 -41.97 14.47 64.10
CA ASP A 170 -40.94 14.61 65.14
C ASP A 170 -39.52 14.73 64.53
N GLU A 171 -38.55 15.06 65.38
CA GLU A 171 -37.15 15.20 64.94
C GLU A 171 -36.56 13.88 64.42
N THR A 172 -37.01 12.75 64.97
CA THR A 172 -36.55 11.41 64.59
C THR A 172 -36.98 11.05 63.17
N GLY A 173 -38.26 11.24 62.83
CA GLY A 173 -38.82 11.01 61.50
C GLY A 173 -38.14 11.87 60.44
N ILE A 174 -37.88 13.15 60.74
CA ILE A 174 -37.12 14.04 59.83
C ILE A 174 -35.72 13.46 59.55
N LYS A 175 -35.01 12.96 60.57
CA LYS A 175 -33.70 12.31 60.39
C LYS A 175 -33.81 11.04 59.54
N GLN A 176 -34.86 10.24 59.73
CA GLN A 176 -35.09 9.01 58.97
C GLN A 176 -35.40 9.29 57.49
N VAL A 177 -36.22 10.31 57.20
CA VAL A 177 -36.48 10.79 55.83
C VAL A 177 -35.17 11.23 55.17
N LYS A 178 -34.33 11.98 55.90
CA LYS A 178 -33.01 12.39 55.40
C LYS A 178 -32.14 11.17 55.07
N ILE A 179 -32.07 10.16 55.95
CA ILE A 179 -31.30 8.94 55.71
C ILE A 179 -31.80 8.23 54.45
N ALA A 180 -33.12 7.98 54.33
CA ALA A 180 -33.69 7.32 53.16
C ALA A 180 -33.44 8.10 51.86
N GLY A 181 -33.52 9.45 51.92
CA GLY A 181 -33.18 10.32 50.81
C GLY A 181 -31.70 10.25 50.42
N ASP A 182 -30.81 10.23 51.40
CA ASP A 182 -29.36 10.09 51.18
C ASP A 182 -29.01 8.73 50.57
N LEU A 183 -29.72 7.64 50.91
CA LEU A 183 -29.54 6.33 50.28
C LEU A 183 -29.91 6.34 48.79
N ARG A 184 -31.08 6.91 48.46
CA ARG A 184 -31.55 7.07 47.07
C ARG A 184 -30.57 7.92 46.25
N ASN A 185 -30.12 9.04 46.82
CA ASN A 185 -29.13 9.93 46.18
C ASN A 185 -27.78 9.23 46.00
N GLY A 186 -27.33 8.47 47.00
CA GLY A 186 -26.11 7.68 46.94
C GLY A 186 -26.15 6.64 45.81
N MET A 187 -27.28 5.94 45.63
CA MET A 187 -27.47 5.02 44.51
C MET A 187 -27.41 5.72 43.15
N THR A 188 -28.03 6.90 43.03
CA THR A 188 -28.01 7.70 41.80
C THR A 188 -26.57 8.14 41.45
N ASN A 189 -25.84 8.65 42.44
CA ASN A 189 -24.44 9.05 42.26
C ASN A 189 -23.56 7.86 41.86
N PHE A 190 -23.71 6.71 42.54
CA PHE A 190 -22.98 5.49 42.20
C PHE A 190 -23.24 5.06 40.75
N ARG A 191 -24.50 5.05 40.30
CA ARG A 191 -24.85 4.72 38.91
C ARG A 191 -24.20 5.67 37.91
N LEU A 192 -24.13 6.97 38.21
CA LEU A 192 -23.47 7.95 37.34
C LEU A 192 -21.97 7.71 37.23
N VAL A 193 -21.30 7.47 38.36
CA VAL A 193 -19.86 7.17 38.39
C VAL A 193 -19.57 5.86 37.67
N PHE A 194 -20.39 4.83 37.87
CA PHE A 194 -20.24 3.56 37.17
C PHE A 194 -20.47 3.70 35.66
N ARG A 195 -21.48 4.43 35.22
CA ARG A 195 -21.71 4.73 33.79
C ARG A 195 -20.53 5.46 33.16
N ARG A 196 -19.90 6.39 33.89
CA ARG A 196 -18.68 7.07 33.43
C ARG A 196 -17.53 6.08 33.24
N TYR A 197 -17.37 5.14 34.16
CA TYR A 197 -16.37 4.07 34.02
C TYR A 197 -16.65 3.14 32.83
N LEU A 198 -17.90 2.76 32.59
CA LEU A 198 -18.28 1.96 31.41
C LEU A 198 -17.95 2.68 30.10
N SER A 199 -18.16 4.00 30.05
CA SER A 199 -17.86 4.81 28.86
C SER A 199 -16.36 5.08 28.69
N VAL A 200 -15.62 5.25 29.79
CA VAL A 200 -14.19 5.56 29.78
C VAL A 200 -13.51 4.70 30.86
N PRO A 201 -13.05 3.48 30.51
CA PRO A 201 -12.55 2.49 31.47
C PRO A 201 -11.12 2.78 31.97
N SER A 202 -10.87 4.00 32.44
CA SER A 202 -9.58 4.41 33.00
C SER A 202 -9.38 3.91 34.43
N ALA A 203 -8.12 3.88 34.88
CA ALA A 203 -7.77 3.54 36.27
C ALA A 203 -8.44 4.47 37.28
N ASP A 204 -8.50 5.77 37.00
CA ASP A 204 -9.14 6.77 37.86
C ASP A 204 -10.65 6.55 37.96
N ASN A 205 -11.32 6.29 36.83
CA ASN A 205 -12.74 6.02 36.82
C ASN A 205 -13.06 4.69 37.53
N ARG A 206 -12.22 3.67 37.34
CA ARG A 206 -12.32 2.41 38.09
C ARG A 206 -12.24 2.68 39.59
N GLN A 207 -11.21 3.37 40.05
CA GLN A 207 -11.04 3.68 41.46
C GLN A 207 -12.24 4.45 42.02
N ALA A 208 -12.70 5.49 41.31
CA ALA A 208 -13.86 6.27 41.72
C ALA A 208 -15.14 5.41 41.83
N THR A 209 -15.37 4.50 40.88
CA THR A 209 -16.50 3.56 40.93
C THR A 209 -16.44 2.65 42.15
N TYR A 210 -15.30 2.03 42.43
CA TYR A 210 -15.16 1.14 43.59
C TYR A 210 -15.32 1.89 44.91
N THR A 211 -14.69 3.07 45.04
CA THR A 211 -14.87 3.94 46.20
C THR A 211 -16.34 4.32 46.41
N SER A 212 -17.06 4.68 45.34
CA SER A 212 -18.48 5.02 45.42
C SER A 212 -19.35 3.81 45.78
N ALA A 213 -19.02 2.62 45.30
CA ALA A 213 -19.72 1.39 45.66
C ALA A 213 -19.53 1.08 47.16
N ASP A 214 -18.29 1.17 47.65
CA ASP A 214 -17.95 0.90 49.05
C ASP A 214 -18.60 1.89 50.00
N ALA A 215 -18.59 3.18 49.65
CA ALA A 215 -19.27 4.22 50.42
C ALA A 215 -20.79 3.96 50.52
N LEU A 216 -21.44 3.61 49.41
CA LEU A 216 -22.88 3.32 49.40
C LEU A 216 -23.20 2.06 50.23
N ILE A 217 -22.42 1.00 50.09
CA ILE A 217 -22.59 -0.24 50.88
C ILE A 217 -22.44 0.07 52.38
N ALA A 218 -21.44 0.86 52.77
CA ALA A 218 -21.24 1.25 54.17
C ALA A 218 -22.42 2.11 54.68
N GLN A 219 -22.92 3.03 53.87
CA GLN A 219 -24.06 3.89 54.20
C GLN A 219 -25.34 3.08 54.42
N VAL A 220 -25.62 2.10 53.55
CA VAL A 220 -26.77 1.19 53.69
C VAL A 220 -26.63 0.31 54.93
N ALA A 221 -25.43 -0.20 55.20
CA ALA A 221 -25.18 -0.98 56.41
C ALA A 221 -25.42 -0.17 57.70
N ALA A 222 -24.97 1.09 57.74
CA ALA A 222 -25.20 1.99 58.87
C ALA A 222 -26.67 2.38 59.05
N ALA A 223 -27.43 2.48 57.95
CA ALA A 223 -28.86 2.81 58.00
C ALA A 223 -29.68 1.79 58.81
N ARG A 224 -29.23 0.54 58.91
CA ARG A 224 -29.89 -0.52 59.69
C ARG A 224 -30.13 -0.12 61.15
N SER A 225 -29.17 0.53 61.80
CA SER A 225 -29.30 0.95 63.21
C SER A 225 -29.90 2.35 63.37
N GLN A 226 -30.11 3.07 62.28
CA GLN A 226 -30.56 4.47 62.28
C GLN A 226 -32.03 4.62 61.82
N LEU A 227 -32.57 3.61 61.16
CA LEU A 227 -33.95 3.53 60.73
C LEU A 227 -34.79 2.65 61.68
N PRO A 228 -36.14 2.73 61.62
CA PRO A 228 -37.02 1.87 62.40
C PRO A 228 -36.78 0.39 62.12
N VAL A 229 -37.08 -0.47 63.08
CA VAL A 229 -36.88 -1.93 62.98
C VAL A 229 -37.69 -2.52 61.80
N GLU A 230 -38.82 -1.92 61.46
CA GLU A 230 -39.67 -2.29 60.33
C GLU A 230 -38.98 -2.08 58.97
N ALA A 231 -37.95 -1.25 58.89
CA ALA A 231 -37.15 -1.02 57.69
C ALA A 231 -36.01 -2.04 57.51
N ASN A 232 -35.67 -2.81 58.56
CA ASN A 232 -34.51 -3.71 58.56
C ASN A 232 -34.50 -4.72 57.40
N THR A 233 -35.66 -5.29 57.07
CA THR A 233 -35.79 -6.23 55.95
C THR A 233 -35.48 -5.57 54.61
N ALA A 234 -35.94 -4.33 54.40
CA ALA A 234 -35.65 -3.57 53.18
C ALA A 234 -34.16 -3.19 53.10
N VAL A 235 -33.57 -2.78 54.22
CA VAL A 235 -32.13 -2.48 54.31
C VAL A 235 -31.28 -3.72 54.02
N ASP A 236 -31.61 -4.88 54.59
CA ASP A 236 -30.89 -6.14 54.34
C ASP A 236 -31.00 -6.58 52.88
N THR A 237 -32.20 -6.45 52.31
CA THR A 237 -32.45 -6.76 50.90
C THR A 237 -31.60 -5.88 49.98
N ALA A 238 -31.60 -4.56 50.21
CA ALA A 238 -30.77 -3.63 49.46
C ALA A 238 -29.27 -3.88 49.64
N LEU A 239 -28.82 -4.18 50.87
CA LEU A 239 -27.42 -4.47 51.17
C LEU A 239 -26.93 -5.72 50.44
N ASN A 240 -27.74 -6.79 50.41
CA ASN A 240 -27.41 -8.02 49.70
C ASN A 240 -27.39 -7.80 48.18
N ALA A 241 -28.37 -7.07 47.65
CA ALA A 241 -28.41 -6.71 46.22
C ALA A 241 -27.21 -5.85 45.82
N LEU A 242 -26.79 -4.87 46.64
CA LEU A 242 -25.59 -4.06 46.38
C LEU A 242 -24.30 -4.88 46.43
N LYS A 243 -24.19 -5.88 47.31
CA LYS A 243 -23.06 -6.81 47.31
C LYS A 243 -23.01 -7.62 46.02
N GLN A 244 -24.16 -8.12 45.54
CA GLN A 244 -24.25 -8.81 44.24
C GLN A 244 -23.90 -7.87 43.08
N TYR A 245 -24.40 -6.64 43.11
CA TYR A 245 -24.05 -5.59 42.14
C TYR A 245 -22.54 -5.42 42.08
N LYS A 246 -21.87 -5.27 43.23
CA LYS A 246 -20.42 -5.08 43.30
C LYS A 246 -19.66 -6.27 42.71
N LEU A 247 -20.10 -7.51 42.94
CA LEU A 247 -19.50 -8.70 42.34
C LEU A 247 -19.60 -8.70 40.81
N LEU A 248 -20.80 -8.41 40.27
CA LEU A 248 -21.01 -8.29 38.82
C LEU A 248 -20.17 -7.16 38.22
N MET A 249 -20.15 -6.01 38.89
CA MET A 249 -19.34 -4.85 38.52
C MET A 249 -17.84 -5.21 38.46
N SER A 250 -17.34 -6.02 39.41
CA SER A 250 -15.97 -6.49 39.39
C SER A 250 -15.66 -7.39 38.18
N SER A 251 -16.55 -8.33 37.86
CA SER A 251 -16.40 -9.16 36.66
C SER A 251 -16.39 -8.32 35.37
N ILE A 252 -17.26 -7.32 35.26
CA ILE A 252 -17.26 -6.38 34.13
C ILE A 252 -15.98 -5.56 34.08
N SER A 253 -15.47 -5.11 35.23
CA SER A 253 -14.21 -4.36 35.32
C SER A 253 -13.03 -5.17 34.77
N GLU A 254 -12.95 -6.46 35.08
CA GLU A 254 -11.94 -7.37 34.53
C GLU A 254 -12.07 -7.51 33.01
N MET A 255 -13.29 -7.70 32.50
CA MET A 255 -13.53 -7.78 31.05
C MET A 255 -13.20 -6.47 30.33
N LEU A 256 -13.49 -5.31 30.92
CA LEU A 256 -13.11 -4.01 30.36
C LEU A 256 -11.59 -3.85 30.26
N GLN A 257 -10.85 -4.32 31.27
CA GLN A 257 -9.38 -4.32 31.23
C GLN A 257 -8.85 -5.29 30.17
N GLN A 258 -9.43 -6.48 30.04
CA GLN A 258 -9.07 -7.43 28.98
C GLN A 258 -9.36 -6.85 27.59
N ALA A 259 -10.52 -6.22 27.40
CA ALA A 259 -10.87 -5.55 26.15
C ALA A 259 -9.87 -4.45 25.80
N ASP A 260 -9.42 -3.68 26.79
CA ASP A 260 -8.41 -2.63 26.58
C ASP A 260 -7.04 -3.20 26.17
N GLN A 261 -6.59 -4.27 26.83
CA GLN A 261 -5.37 -4.97 26.44
C GLN A 261 -5.44 -5.53 25.01
N VAL A 262 -6.54 -6.21 24.67
CA VAL A 262 -6.74 -6.77 23.32
C VAL A 262 -6.82 -5.64 22.27
N ARG A 263 -7.49 -4.53 22.58
CA ARG A 263 -7.53 -3.34 21.72
C ARG A 263 -6.13 -2.75 21.50
N GLY A 264 -5.31 -2.66 22.55
CA GLY A 264 -3.91 -2.22 22.45
C GLY A 264 -3.07 -3.14 21.55
N ASN A 265 -3.22 -4.45 21.71
CA ASN A 265 -2.56 -5.45 20.86
C ASN A 265 -2.99 -5.32 19.40
N LEU A 266 -4.29 -5.19 19.14
CA LEU A 266 -4.85 -5.00 17.80
C LEU A 266 -4.29 -3.72 17.14
N GLN A 267 -4.20 -2.63 17.89
CA GLN A 267 -3.60 -1.38 17.41
C GLN A 267 -2.12 -1.56 17.05
N GLN A 268 -1.34 -2.23 17.91
CA GLN A 268 0.07 -2.47 17.66
C GLN A 268 0.30 -3.35 16.43
N GLN A 269 -0.46 -4.45 16.30
CA GLN A 269 -0.43 -5.31 15.12
C GLN A 269 -0.80 -4.54 13.85
N SER A 270 -1.79 -3.66 13.93
CA SER A 270 -2.23 -2.87 12.79
C SER A 270 -1.17 -1.84 12.35
N ILE A 271 -0.47 -1.20 13.31
CA ILE A 271 0.67 -0.32 13.03
C ILE A 271 1.81 -1.10 12.38
N ALA A 272 2.15 -2.27 12.92
CA ALA A 272 3.20 -3.11 12.36
C ALA A 272 2.87 -3.57 10.93
N THR A 273 1.61 -3.91 10.65
CA THR A 273 1.15 -4.28 9.30
C THR A 273 1.28 -3.11 8.32
N ALA A 274 0.93 -1.89 8.74
CA ALA A 274 1.13 -0.69 7.93
C ALA A 274 2.61 -0.43 7.62
N ALA A 275 3.50 -0.63 8.61
CA ALA A 275 4.93 -0.47 8.40
C ALA A 275 5.49 -1.45 7.36
N VAL A 276 5.02 -2.71 7.36
CA VAL A 276 5.41 -3.70 6.34
C VAL A 276 4.89 -3.31 4.95
N ALA A 277 3.66 -2.80 4.86
CA ALA A 277 3.11 -2.29 3.60
C ALA A 277 3.87 -1.06 3.07
N ASP A 278 4.29 -0.14 3.95
CA ASP A 278 5.15 0.99 3.59
C ASP A 278 6.53 0.54 3.09
N ASP A 279 7.13 -0.44 3.75
CA ASP A 279 8.41 -1.00 3.36
C ASP A 279 8.31 -1.81 2.04
N LEU A 280 7.16 -2.46 1.77
CA LEU A 280 6.87 -3.04 0.45
C LEU A 280 6.82 -1.96 -0.65
N ALA A 281 6.16 -0.82 -0.39
CA ALA A 281 6.11 0.30 -1.31
C ALA A 281 7.49 0.91 -1.58
N ALA A 282 8.29 1.11 -0.53
CA ALA A 282 9.65 1.62 -0.65
C ALA A 282 10.54 0.68 -1.49
N GLN A 283 10.48 -0.63 -1.23
CA GLN A 283 11.24 -1.61 -2.02
C GLN A 283 10.79 -1.69 -3.48
N GLN A 284 9.50 -1.51 -3.75
CA GLN A 284 9.00 -1.49 -5.12
C GLN A 284 9.53 -0.29 -5.90
N ILE A 285 9.68 0.88 -5.26
CA ILE A 285 10.28 2.08 -5.87
C ILE A 285 11.77 1.83 -6.16
N VAL A 286 12.52 1.26 -5.20
CA VAL A 286 13.94 0.97 -5.38
C VAL A 286 14.17 -0.05 -6.51
N SER A 287 13.35 -1.11 -6.54
CA SER A 287 13.40 -2.14 -7.59
C SER A 287 13.08 -1.54 -8.95
N ALA A 288 12.02 -0.73 -9.04
CA ALA A 288 11.65 -0.03 -10.27
C ALA A 288 12.79 0.87 -10.80
N LYS A 289 13.49 1.58 -9.91
CA LYS A 289 14.64 2.44 -10.29
C LYS A 289 15.83 1.63 -10.79
N LYS A 290 16.16 0.52 -10.12
CA LYS A 290 17.27 -0.37 -10.55
C LYS A 290 17.00 -0.97 -11.93
N GLU A 291 15.79 -1.44 -12.16
CA GLU A 291 15.44 -2.02 -13.45
C GLU A 291 15.30 -0.94 -14.55
N GLN A 292 14.85 0.28 -14.23
CA GLN A 292 14.86 1.41 -15.17
C GLN A 292 16.27 1.71 -15.66
N ASN A 293 17.24 1.82 -14.75
CA ASN A 293 18.65 2.06 -15.12
C ASN A 293 19.17 0.97 -16.06
N THR A 294 18.82 -0.30 -15.79
CA THR A 294 19.23 -1.43 -16.63
C THR A 294 18.63 -1.31 -18.03
N ALA A 295 17.33 -1.00 -18.15
CA ALA A 295 16.66 -0.83 -19.44
C ALA A 295 17.23 0.36 -20.25
N VAL A 296 17.53 1.49 -19.58
CA VAL A 296 18.13 2.66 -20.24
C VAL A 296 19.53 2.34 -20.75
N VAL A 297 20.37 1.67 -19.95
CA VAL A 297 21.71 1.26 -20.38
C VAL A 297 21.64 0.31 -21.58
N GLN A 298 20.72 -0.67 -21.56
CA GLN A 298 20.49 -1.57 -22.68
C GLN A 298 20.09 -0.82 -23.95
N LEU A 299 19.11 0.10 -23.86
CA LEU A 299 18.67 0.91 -24.99
C LEU A 299 19.82 1.75 -25.56
N LEU A 300 20.56 2.46 -24.70
CA LEU A 300 21.72 3.26 -25.12
C LEU A 300 22.82 2.42 -25.78
N SER A 301 23.08 1.23 -25.26
CA SER A 301 24.09 0.33 -25.85
C SER A 301 23.68 -0.17 -27.24
N VAL A 302 22.40 -0.51 -27.47
CA VAL A 302 21.92 -0.88 -28.80
C VAL A 302 21.91 0.32 -29.74
N ALA A 303 21.45 1.47 -29.28
CA ALA A 303 21.45 2.70 -30.08
C ALA A 303 22.88 3.08 -30.54
N LEU A 304 23.88 2.93 -29.67
CA LEU A 304 25.27 3.15 -30.00
C LEU A 304 25.76 2.18 -31.10
N VAL A 305 25.42 0.89 -30.98
CA VAL A 305 25.79 -0.12 -32.01
C VAL A 305 25.16 0.22 -33.36
N VAL A 306 23.87 0.55 -33.38
CA VAL A 306 23.16 0.93 -34.62
C VAL A 306 23.77 2.20 -35.24
N LEU A 307 24.14 3.18 -34.42
CA LEU A 307 24.80 4.40 -34.87
C LEU A 307 26.17 4.12 -35.49
N LEU A 308 26.98 3.26 -34.86
CA LEU A 308 28.28 2.84 -35.40
C LEU A 308 28.14 2.11 -36.74
N ILE A 309 27.13 1.24 -36.88
CA ILE A 309 26.81 0.56 -38.15
C ILE A 309 26.43 1.59 -39.22
N GLY A 310 25.62 2.60 -38.88
CA GLY A 310 25.25 3.68 -39.79
C GLY A 310 26.45 4.50 -40.27
N ILE A 311 27.34 4.89 -39.36
CA ILE A 311 28.59 5.60 -39.69
C ILE A 311 29.47 4.73 -40.60
N PHE A 312 29.61 3.44 -40.27
CA PHE A 312 30.41 2.51 -41.06
C PHE A 312 29.83 2.31 -42.47
N ALA A 313 28.51 2.18 -42.59
CA ALA A 313 27.83 2.09 -43.88
C ALA A 313 28.00 3.37 -44.70
N ALA A 314 27.85 4.56 -44.10
CA ALA A 314 28.06 5.84 -44.76
C ALA A 314 29.50 5.99 -45.28
N PHE A 315 30.48 5.59 -44.47
CA PHE A 315 31.89 5.56 -44.87
C PHE A 315 32.14 4.60 -46.05
N LEU A 316 31.58 3.38 -45.99
CA LEU A 316 31.69 2.41 -47.07
C LEU A 316 31.05 2.91 -48.37
N ILE A 317 29.86 3.49 -48.32
CA ILE A 317 29.16 4.07 -49.48
C ILE A 317 30.00 5.21 -50.08
N THR A 318 30.51 6.12 -49.24
CA THR A 318 31.35 7.23 -49.69
C THR A 318 32.57 6.72 -50.45
N ARG A 319 33.26 5.71 -49.90
CA ARG A 319 34.47 5.17 -50.52
C ARG A 319 34.20 4.30 -51.74
N GLN A 320 33.12 3.52 -51.75
CA GLN A 320 32.84 2.54 -52.79
C GLN A 320 32.04 3.09 -53.98
N ILE A 321 31.28 4.15 -53.76
CA ILE A 321 30.37 4.73 -54.76
C ILE A 321 30.76 6.18 -55.03
N THR A 322 30.75 7.04 -54.01
CA THR A 322 30.92 8.49 -54.20
C THR A 322 32.29 8.86 -54.77
N ILE A 323 33.39 8.27 -54.28
CA ILE A 323 34.75 8.57 -54.77
C ILE A 323 34.94 8.12 -56.24
N PRO A 324 34.73 6.84 -56.63
CA PRO A 324 34.93 6.43 -58.02
C PRO A 324 33.99 7.11 -59.02
N LEU A 325 32.77 7.45 -58.57
CA LEU A 325 31.84 8.22 -59.39
C LEU A 325 32.38 9.63 -59.63
N ASN A 326 32.93 10.29 -58.61
CA ASN A 326 33.56 11.60 -58.75
C ASN A 326 34.79 11.56 -59.67
N ASP A 327 35.62 10.51 -59.57
CA ASP A 327 36.76 10.30 -60.47
C ASP A 327 36.29 10.20 -61.93
N THR A 328 35.18 9.49 -62.16
CA THR A 328 34.57 9.35 -63.49
C THR A 328 34.04 10.70 -64.01
N VAL A 329 33.42 11.52 -63.16
CA VAL A 329 32.96 12.87 -63.52
C VAL A 329 34.12 13.79 -63.86
N ILE A 330 35.21 13.74 -63.10
CA ILE A 330 36.43 14.52 -63.39
C ILE A 330 37.03 14.10 -64.74
N ALA A 331 37.13 12.80 -65.00
CA ALA A 331 37.61 12.28 -66.28
C ALA A 331 36.73 12.76 -67.45
N ALA A 332 35.41 12.70 -67.30
CA ALA A 332 34.47 13.19 -68.31
C ALA A 332 34.62 14.68 -68.61
N ARG A 333 34.80 15.52 -67.57
CA ARG A 333 35.03 16.97 -67.74
C ARG A 333 36.31 17.26 -68.53
N ARG A 334 37.40 16.57 -68.22
CA ARG A 334 38.67 16.73 -68.94
C ARG A 334 38.56 16.36 -70.41
N ILE A 335 37.84 15.28 -70.73
CA ILE A 335 37.57 14.89 -72.12
C ILE A 335 36.76 16.00 -72.83
N ALA A 336 35.76 16.58 -72.17
CA ALA A 336 34.98 17.69 -72.73
C ALA A 336 35.81 18.97 -72.93
N ASP A 337 36.78 19.22 -72.05
CA ASP A 337 37.74 20.33 -72.14
C ASP A 337 38.89 20.05 -73.14
N GLY A 338 38.92 18.87 -73.78
CA GLY A 338 39.92 18.47 -74.77
C GLY A 338 41.22 17.91 -74.21
N ASP A 339 41.33 17.72 -72.89
CA ASP A 339 42.49 17.09 -72.24
C ASP A 339 42.35 15.56 -72.27
N LEU A 340 42.95 14.95 -73.30
CA LEU A 340 42.98 13.50 -73.49
C LEU A 340 44.26 12.85 -72.95
N THR A 341 45.07 13.50 -72.11
CA THR A 341 46.42 13.01 -71.77
C THR A 341 46.47 11.90 -70.72
N GLN A 342 45.42 11.75 -69.91
CA GLN A 342 45.40 10.82 -68.78
C GLN A 342 44.97 9.40 -69.16
N ASP A 343 45.55 8.40 -68.50
CA ASP A 343 45.22 6.99 -68.67
C ASP A 343 44.66 6.42 -67.36
N SER A 344 43.33 6.48 -67.23
CA SER A 344 42.63 6.08 -66.01
C SER A 344 42.25 4.60 -66.09
N SER A 345 43.21 3.71 -65.84
CA SER A 345 42.92 2.26 -65.80
C SER A 345 42.25 1.87 -64.46
N THR A 346 41.13 1.16 -64.54
CA THR A 346 40.42 0.62 -63.37
C THR A 346 40.43 -0.90 -63.40
N THR A 347 40.61 -1.52 -62.23
CA THR A 347 40.55 -2.99 -62.06
C THR A 347 39.20 -3.46 -61.53
N ARG A 348 38.23 -2.54 -61.37
CA ARG A 348 36.89 -2.84 -60.87
C ARG A 348 36.02 -3.47 -61.95
N GLN A 349 35.18 -4.41 -61.53
CA GLN A 349 34.25 -5.13 -62.42
C GLN A 349 32.77 -4.82 -62.13
N ASP A 350 32.48 -3.83 -61.29
CA ASP A 350 31.13 -3.33 -61.02
C ASP A 350 30.65 -2.32 -62.09
N GLU A 351 29.43 -1.78 -61.97
CA GLU A 351 28.90 -0.84 -62.98
C GLU A 351 29.75 0.43 -63.11
N LEU A 352 30.41 0.87 -62.03
CA LEU A 352 31.33 2.00 -62.06
C LEU A 352 32.63 1.63 -62.80
N GLY A 353 33.16 0.43 -62.59
CA GLY A 353 34.28 -0.10 -63.37
C GLY A 353 33.97 -0.22 -64.87
N LEU A 354 32.77 -0.72 -65.21
CA LEU A 354 32.30 -0.79 -66.60
C LEU A 354 32.19 0.61 -67.23
N LEU A 355 31.65 1.59 -66.50
CA LEU A 355 31.53 2.97 -66.95
C LEU A 355 32.91 3.61 -67.18
N GLN A 356 33.83 3.46 -66.22
CA GLN A 356 35.20 3.98 -66.30
C GLN A 356 35.96 3.37 -67.50
N ASN A 357 35.87 2.05 -67.68
CA ASN A 357 36.49 1.36 -68.83
C ASN A 357 35.90 1.83 -70.17
N THR A 358 34.59 2.01 -70.25
CA THR A 358 33.92 2.50 -71.47
C THR A 358 34.36 3.92 -71.82
N MET A 359 34.47 4.80 -70.82
CA MET A 359 35.00 6.16 -71.00
C MET A 359 36.46 6.15 -71.43
N GLN A 360 37.29 5.28 -70.86
CA GLN A 360 38.68 5.12 -71.28
C GLN A 360 38.80 4.70 -72.75
N HIS A 361 38.00 3.72 -73.19
CA HIS A 361 37.94 3.32 -74.60
C HIS A 361 37.56 4.50 -75.52
N MET A 362 36.63 5.36 -75.09
CA MET A 362 36.26 6.57 -75.83
C MET A 362 37.41 7.58 -75.90
N THR A 363 38.10 7.86 -74.79
CA THR A 363 39.27 8.76 -74.74
C THR A 363 40.38 8.29 -75.67
N VAL A 364 40.71 6.99 -75.65
CA VAL A 364 41.72 6.39 -76.53
C VAL A 364 41.31 6.53 -77.99
N SER A 365 40.04 6.28 -78.31
CA SER A 365 39.50 6.42 -79.67
C SER A 365 39.57 7.86 -80.16
N LEU A 366 39.17 8.83 -79.34
CA LEU A 366 39.25 10.27 -79.66
C LEU A 366 40.70 10.73 -79.82
N ARG A 367 41.63 10.25 -78.98
CA ARG A 367 43.07 10.55 -79.10
C ARG A 367 43.64 10.03 -80.43
N GLY A 368 43.22 8.84 -80.86
CA GLY A 368 43.60 8.27 -82.15
C GLY A 368 43.00 9.00 -83.38
N LEU A 369 41.85 9.64 -83.22
CA LEU A 369 41.21 10.43 -84.28
C LEU A 369 41.80 11.85 -84.43
N ILE A 370 42.30 12.45 -83.35
CA ILE A 370 42.83 13.83 -83.33
C ILE A 370 44.36 13.87 -83.47
N GLY A 371 45.07 12.84 -82.99
CA GLY A 371 46.53 12.73 -83.06
C GLY A 371 47.07 11.95 -84.27
N GLY A 372 46.19 11.59 -85.22
CA GLY A 372 46.54 10.99 -86.51
C GLY A 372 46.71 12.02 -87.61
#